data_AF-A0A1J9S3L6-F1
#
_entry.id   AF-A0A1J9S3L6-F1
#
_cell.length_a   1.000
_cell.length_b   1.000
_cell.length_c   1.000
_cell.angle_alpha   90.00
_cell.angle_beta   90.00
_cell.angle_gamma   90.00
#
_symmetry.space_group_name_H-M   'P 1'
#
loop_
_entity.id
_entity.type
_entity.pdbx_description
1 polymer ?
#
loop_
_entity_poly.entity_id
_entity_poly.type
_entity_poly.pdbx_seq_one_letter_code
_entity_poly.pdbx_strand_id
1 'polypeptide(L)'
;MHTGHLFPTSISAMTALPKGTDAVVRFRTASNRSKLPEPIRMFAYAFEVETDELPWYDEVYNVITASDPDYRPAQAWFGETPFIRTVNLINSMHQLEEPQDSTADLSIRQVVIHCLECNNQLLRLHPNTELQHHPALAHWVKTLLLWDQPDTLDMLPDDSREAQLLRVVIRYIKHILLELSKSAEDAPKLVPAPSSFLKNFKRNDPEPKFNIASYIHVLDKEGIPWREWYKNEISDEIIKLSRGDHWPAQKETEDDASKSPVKDYRAVGAAEFEEWYAPNVGPQPVPSRETAPANISKYERDPGPRQSGEDGLAAEEIVELSQKQPDQAQQMLVNLPIDLASMEIINGVLASGEANLESPVIACNYIQHGLRTLEDSSSNGSTGTNESEEPYFPSFDPEERKRKVKLLVLFIRNLIRRGLVPADSLQYDIQEICVRFAPIKEVRDLKHWFQTGEDF
;
A
#
# COMPACT_ATOMS: atom_id res chain seq x y z
N MET A 1 -52.92 40.63 31.82
CA MET A 1 -52.49 39.25 32.09
C MET A 1 -52.85 38.39 30.89
N HIS A 2 -51.84 37.92 30.15
CA HIS A 2 -51.77 36.67 29.35
C HIS A 2 -50.71 36.88 28.25
N THR A 3 -49.46 36.59 28.59
CA THR A 3 -48.33 36.49 27.66
C THR A 3 -48.24 35.05 27.16
N GLY A 4 -48.64 34.82 25.92
CA GLY A 4 -48.48 33.53 25.24
C GLY A 4 -47.08 33.43 24.63
N HIS A 5 -46.23 32.58 25.20
CA HIS A 5 -44.99 32.13 24.58
C HIS A 5 -45.31 31.04 23.55
N LEU A 6 -45.15 31.37 22.27
CA LEU A 6 -45.07 30.42 21.17
C LEU A 6 -43.63 29.89 21.12
N PHE A 7 -43.43 28.63 21.53
CA PHE A 7 -42.21 27.90 21.21
C PHE A 7 -42.32 27.38 19.77
N PRO A 8 -41.27 27.49 18.95
CA PRO A 8 -41.25 26.87 17.63
C PRO A 8 -41.08 25.35 17.81
N THR A 9 -42.11 24.59 17.44
CA THR A 9 -41.98 23.14 17.24
C THR A 9 -41.08 22.90 16.03
N SER A 10 -39.83 22.51 16.29
CA SER A 10 -38.94 21.95 15.28
C SER A 10 -39.51 20.60 14.85
N ILE A 11 -40.24 20.59 13.74
CA ILE A 11 -40.69 19.36 13.10
C ILE A 11 -39.45 18.76 12.44
N SER A 12 -38.77 17.86 13.15
CA SER A 12 -37.72 17.02 12.58
C SER A 12 -38.40 16.02 11.63
N ALA A 13 -38.57 16.41 10.38
CA ALA A 13 -38.99 15.50 9.34
C ALA A 13 -37.86 14.49 9.13
N MET A 14 -38.02 13.28 9.65
CA MET A 14 -37.17 12.13 9.34
C MET A 14 -37.30 11.85 7.84
N THR A 15 -36.47 12.53 7.07
CA THR A 15 -36.38 12.38 5.63
C THR A 15 -35.68 11.04 5.40
N ALA A 16 -36.28 10.14 4.64
CA ALA A 16 -35.71 8.81 4.39
C ALA A 16 -34.25 8.93 3.94
N LEU A 17 -33.35 8.14 4.57
CA LEU A 17 -31.94 8.15 4.23
C LEU A 17 -31.76 7.68 2.78
N PRO A 18 -31.13 8.50 1.93
CA PRO A 18 -30.93 8.17 0.53
C PRO A 18 -29.91 7.04 0.39
N LYS A 19 -30.14 6.17 -0.59
CA LYS A 19 -29.34 4.96 -0.87
C LYS A 19 -28.76 5.00 -2.28
N GLY A 20 -27.60 4.37 -2.47
CA GLY A 20 -26.97 4.21 -3.78
C GLY A 20 -26.72 5.52 -4.55
N THR A 21 -27.26 5.65 -5.76
CA THR A 21 -26.99 6.78 -6.68
C THR A 21 -27.45 8.14 -6.14
N ASP A 22 -28.48 8.20 -5.29
CA ASP A 22 -28.91 9.46 -4.65
C ASP A 22 -27.86 9.94 -3.63
N ALA A 23 -27.14 9.03 -2.98
CA ALA A 23 -26.04 9.39 -2.09
C ALA A 23 -24.93 10.12 -2.87
N VAL A 24 -24.56 9.63 -4.05
CA VAL A 24 -23.52 10.25 -4.91
C VAL A 24 -23.87 11.69 -5.30
N VAL A 25 -25.13 11.95 -5.68
CA VAL A 25 -25.59 13.29 -6.05
C VAL A 25 -25.56 14.24 -4.86
N ARG A 26 -25.97 13.77 -3.68
CA ARG A 26 -25.91 14.55 -2.44
C ARG A 26 -24.49 14.78 -1.97
N PHE A 27 -23.59 13.81 -2.12
CA PHE A 27 -22.16 13.96 -1.87
C PHE A 27 -21.57 15.12 -2.65
N ARG A 28 -21.85 15.17 -3.96
CA ARG A 28 -21.41 16.27 -4.82
C ARG A 28 -21.93 17.62 -4.34
N THR A 29 -23.19 17.67 -3.92
CA THR A 29 -23.81 18.92 -3.47
C THR A 29 -23.27 19.38 -2.12
N ALA A 30 -23.08 18.46 -1.16
CA ALA A 30 -22.56 18.74 0.17
C ALA A 30 -21.07 19.10 0.13
N SER A 31 -20.25 18.33 -0.61
CA SER A 31 -18.82 18.58 -0.78
C SER A 31 -18.55 20.00 -1.33
N ASN A 32 -19.34 20.45 -2.30
CA ASN A 32 -19.24 21.80 -2.86
C ASN A 32 -19.64 22.93 -1.88
N ARG A 33 -20.41 22.61 -0.83
CA ARG A 33 -20.86 23.59 0.19
C ARG A 33 -20.01 23.55 1.46
N SER A 34 -19.27 22.47 1.66
CA SER A 34 -18.51 22.22 2.87
C SER A 34 -17.28 23.12 2.96
N LYS A 35 -17.04 23.64 4.17
CA LYS A 35 -15.82 24.39 4.52
C LYS A 35 -14.71 23.48 5.05
N LEU A 36 -14.91 22.16 5.06
CA LEU A 36 -13.91 21.22 5.53
C LEU A 36 -12.65 21.29 4.62
N PRO A 37 -11.49 20.84 5.08
CA PRO A 37 -10.32 20.72 4.22
C PRO A 37 -10.50 19.58 3.19
N GLU A 38 -9.76 19.64 2.09
CA GLU A 38 -9.61 18.48 1.18
C GLU A 38 -8.64 17.49 1.83
N PRO A 39 -8.93 16.18 1.96
CA PRO A 39 -10.00 15.40 1.35
C PRO A 39 -11.28 15.21 2.19
N ILE A 40 -11.34 15.74 3.42
CA ILE A 40 -12.51 15.62 4.32
C ILE A 40 -13.81 16.15 3.68
N ARG A 41 -13.75 17.18 2.81
CA ARG A 41 -14.93 17.67 2.05
C ARG A 41 -15.70 16.58 1.34
N MET A 42 -15.02 15.52 0.91
CA MET A 42 -15.64 14.38 0.26
C MET A 42 -16.60 13.62 1.16
N PHE A 43 -16.39 13.68 2.47
CA PHE A 43 -17.24 13.06 3.49
C PHE A 43 -18.20 14.06 4.14
N ALA A 44 -18.25 15.31 3.65
CA ALA A 44 -19.10 16.34 4.23
C ALA A 44 -20.55 15.91 4.38
N TYR A 45 -21.09 15.16 3.42
CA TYR A 45 -22.45 14.64 3.53
C TYR A 45 -22.61 13.65 4.70
N ALA A 46 -21.62 12.77 4.93
CA ALA A 46 -21.63 11.87 6.08
C ALA A 46 -21.53 12.63 7.41
N PHE A 47 -20.87 13.79 7.42
CA PHE A 47 -20.77 14.66 8.58
C PHE A 47 -21.98 15.60 8.78
N GLU A 48 -22.71 15.93 7.72
CA GLU A 48 -23.93 16.75 7.82
C GLU A 48 -25.15 15.95 8.30
N VAL A 49 -25.18 14.64 8.03
CA VAL A 49 -26.29 13.78 8.43
C VAL A 49 -26.11 13.33 9.89
N GLU A 50 -26.91 13.91 10.79
CA GLU A 50 -27.06 13.39 12.15
C GLU A 50 -27.94 12.13 12.12
N THR A 51 -27.32 10.96 11.97
CA THR A 51 -28.01 9.66 12.06
C THR A 51 -27.34 8.72 13.06
N ASP A 52 -28.17 7.95 13.76
CA ASP A 52 -27.73 6.86 14.64
C ASP A 52 -27.58 5.52 13.93
N GLU A 53 -28.02 5.43 12.68
CA GLU A 53 -27.99 4.21 11.88
C GLU A 53 -26.56 3.89 11.43
N LEU A 54 -25.79 3.20 12.26
CA LEU A 54 -24.42 2.79 11.94
C LEU A 54 -24.27 2.09 10.57
N PRO A 55 -25.16 1.18 10.13
CA PRO A 55 -25.04 0.54 8.82
C PRO A 55 -25.15 1.51 7.63
N TRP A 56 -25.76 2.68 7.82
CA TRP A 56 -25.82 3.71 6.79
C TRP A 56 -24.43 4.26 6.48
N TYR A 57 -23.56 4.41 7.49
CA TYR A 57 -22.18 4.82 7.27
C TYR A 57 -21.41 3.79 6.45
N ASP A 58 -21.55 2.49 6.76
CA ASP A 58 -20.91 1.45 5.95
C ASP A 58 -21.34 1.56 4.46
N GLU A 59 -22.65 1.73 4.19
CA GLU A 59 -23.19 1.88 2.82
C GLU A 59 -22.59 3.11 2.13
N VAL A 60 -22.57 4.23 2.84
CA VAL A 60 -22.07 5.50 2.35
C VAL A 60 -20.58 5.43 2.01
N TYR A 61 -19.75 4.90 2.91
CA TYR A 61 -18.31 4.79 2.67
C TYR A 61 -18.02 3.79 1.56
N ASN A 62 -18.76 2.69 1.50
CA ASN A 62 -18.65 1.74 0.39
C ASN A 62 -18.98 2.39 -0.96
N VAL A 63 -19.93 3.33 -1.03
CA VAL A 63 -20.18 4.09 -2.28
C VAL A 63 -19.01 5.00 -2.64
N ILE A 64 -18.40 5.66 -1.66
CA ILE A 64 -17.23 6.54 -1.88
C ILE A 64 -16.02 5.75 -2.38
N THR A 65 -15.82 4.54 -1.85
CA THR A 65 -14.60 3.76 -2.07
C THR A 65 -14.76 2.55 -2.98
N ALA A 66 -15.99 2.23 -3.40
CA ALA A 66 -16.29 1.12 -4.31
C ALA A 66 -15.34 1.11 -5.50
N SER A 67 -14.99 -0.09 -5.97
CA SER A 67 -14.22 -0.31 -7.22
C SER A 67 -15.11 -0.54 -8.43
N ASP A 68 -16.43 -0.58 -8.23
CA ASP A 68 -17.41 -0.88 -9.28
C ASP A 68 -17.43 0.26 -10.32
N PRO A 69 -17.36 -0.07 -11.63
CA PRO A 69 -17.34 0.91 -12.71
C PRO A 69 -18.53 1.89 -12.71
N ASP A 70 -19.69 1.50 -12.17
CA ASP A 70 -20.87 2.35 -12.09
C ASP A 70 -20.69 3.53 -11.10
N TYR A 71 -19.70 3.43 -10.20
CA TYR A 71 -19.36 4.45 -9.20
C TYR A 71 -18.09 5.25 -9.54
N ARG A 72 -17.55 5.10 -10.76
CA ARG A 72 -16.38 5.86 -11.24
C ARG A 72 -16.42 7.37 -10.98
N PRO A 73 -17.57 8.08 -11.05
CA PRO A 73 -17.60 9.51 -10.76
C PRO A 73 -17.18 9.87 -9.33
N ALA A 74 -17.49 9.03 -8.34
CA ALA A 74 -17.07 9.25 -6.95
C ALA A 74 -15.59 8.88 -6.76
N GLN A 75 -15.15 7.82 -7.44
CA GLN A 75 -13.76 7.33 -7.39
C GLN A 75 -12.74 8.32 -7.95
N ALA A 76 -13.03 8.97 -9.08
CA ALA A 76 -12.13 9.93 -9.70
C ALA A 76 -11.75 11.08 -8.74
N TRP A 77 -12.61 11.39 -7.76
CA TRP A 77 -12.40 12.47 -6.80
C TRP A 77 -11.49 12.05 -5.65
N PHE A 78 -11.46 10.76 -5.33
CA PHE A 78 -10.60 10.20 -4.28
C PHE A 78 -9.23 9.73 -4.81
N GLY A 79 -9.05 9.78 -6.13
CA GLY A 79 -7.88 9.29 -6.83
C GLY A 79 -8.20 8.07 -7.69
N GLU A 80 -7.65 8.08 -8.89
CA GLU A 80 -7.86 7.01 -9.87
C GLU A 80 -7.16 5.71 -9.45
N THR A 81 -6.09 5.80 -8.66
CA THR A 81 -5.28 4.65 -8.24
C THR A 81 -5.49 4.29 -6.78
N PRO A 82 -5.36 2.99 -6.39
CA PRO A 82 -5.39 2.57 -4.99
C PRO A 82 -4.38 3.33 -4.12
N PHE A 83 -3.22 3.68 -4.68
CA PHE A 83 -2.21 4.49 -4.00
C PHE A 83 -2.72 5.89 -3.65
N ILE A 84 -3.25 6.64 -4.63
CA ILE A 84 -3.77 8.00 -4.38
C ILE A 84 -4.92 7.94 -3.34
N ARG A 85 -5.79 6.93 -3.44
CA ARG A 85 -6.87 6.73 -2.46
C ARG A 85 -6.33 6.48 -1.05
N THR A 86 -5.28 5.67 -0.93
CA THR A 86 -4.60 5.40 0.35
C THR A 86 -4.08 6.68 0.97
N VAL A 87 -3.35 7.49 0.18
CA VAL A 87 -2.81 8.78 0.63
C VAL A 87 -3.93 9.71 1.07
N ASN A 88 -5.01 9.82 0.30
CA ASN A 88 -6.14 10.66 0.64
C ASN A 88 -6.88 10.20 1.90
N LEU A 89 -7.05 8.89 2.11
CA LEU A 89 -7.67 8.37 3.34
C LEU A 89 -6.81 8.68 4.56
N ILE A 90 -5.49 8.49 4.47
CA ILE A 90 -4.55 8.82 5.56
C ILE A 90 -4.56 10.32 5.85
N ASN A 91 -4.48 11.16 4.82
CA ASN A 91 -4.54 12.61 4.96
C ASN A 91 -5.86 13.08 5.58
N SER A 92 -6.98 12.45 5.21
CA SER A 92 -8.30 12.73 5.81
C SER A 92 -8.28 12.50 7.32
N MET A 93 -7.68 11.40 7.76
CA MET A 93 -7.56 11.11 9.19
C MET A 93 -6.60 12.09 9.88
N HIS A 94 -5.42 12.37 9.33
CA HIS A 94 -4.48 13.34 9.92
C HIS A 94 -5.09 14.73 10.09
N GLN A 95 -5.91 15.18 9.15
CA GLN A 95 -6.62 16.47 9.27
C GLN A 95 -7.70 16.50 10.37
N LEU A 96 -8.17 15.34 10.84
CA LEU A 96 -9.03 15.27 12.02
C LEU A 96 -8.23 15.16 13.32
N GLU A 97 -6.98 14.66 13.26
CA GLU A 97 -6.06 14.63 14.40
C GLU A 97 -5.57 16.05 14.74
N GLU A 98 -5.40 16.91 13.73
CA GLU A 98 -5.02 18.31 13.90
C GLU A 98 -6.26 19.19 14.08
N PRO A 99 -6.51 19.76 15.28
CA PRO A 99 -7.66 20.63 15.49
C PRO A 99 -7.53 21.89 14.62
N GLN A 100 -8.42 22.02 13.64
CA GLN A 100 -8.61 23.23 12.85
C GLN A 100 -9.97 23.84 13.17
N ASP A 101 -10.13 25.15 12.96
CA ASP A 101 -11.41 25.84 13.17
C ASP A 101 -12.56 25.18 12.39
N SER A 102 -12.26 24.55 11.24
CA SER A 102 -13.26 23.85 10.42
C SER A 102 -13.69 22.49 10.96
N THR A 103 -12.89 21.85 11.81
CA THR A 103 -13.18 20.52 12.39
C THR A 103 -13.70 20.61 13.82
N ALA A 104 -13.62 21.78 14.45
CA ALA A 104 -14.08 22.03 15.83
C ALA A 104 -15.58 21.74 16.05
N ASP A 105 -16.39 21.85 15.00
CA ASP A 105 -17.84 21.59 15.08
C ASP A 105 -18.20 20.09 14.94
N LEU A 106 -17.24 19.23 14.59
CA LEU A 106 -17.50 17.81 14.41
C LEU A 106 -17.66 17.11 15.76
N SER A 107 -18.70 16.30 15.90
CA SER A 107 -18.84 15.47 17.10
C SER A 107 -17.75 14.39 17.13
N ILE A 108 -17.22 14.11 18.32
CA ILE A 108 -16.26 13.01 18.56
C ILE A 108 -16.72 11.68 17.94
N ARG A 109 -18.04 11.41 17.95
CA ARG A 109 -18.61 10.20 17.36
C ARG A 109 -18.41 10.16 15.85
N GLN A 110 -18.63 11.28 15.16
CA GLN A 110 -18.43 11.38 13.72
C GLN A 110 -16.96 11.17 13.35
N VAL A 111 -16.04 11.77 14.13
CA VAL A 111 -14.60 11.56 13.97
C VAL A 111 -14.25 10.08 14.09
N VAL A 112 -14.76 9.39 15.11
CA VAL A 112 -14.48 7.96 15.32
C VAL A 112 -15.07 7.09 14.21
N ILE A 113 -16.32 7.32 13.80
CA ILE A 113 -16.92 6.58 12.69
C ILE A 113 -16.07 6.78 11.43
N HIS A 114 -15.67 8.01 11.12
CA HIS A 114 -14.82 8.31 9.98
C HIS A 114 -13.46 7.58 10.06
N CYS A 115 -12.78 7.64 11.21
CA CYS A 115 -11.51 6.93 11.40
C CYS A 115 -11.67 5.41 11.21
N LEU A 116 -12.71 4.80 11.78
CA LEU A 116 -12.95 3.36 11.63
C LEU A 116 -13.21 2.99 10.16
N GLU A 117 -14.02 3.78 9.47
CA GLU A 117 -14.30 3.57 8.05
C GLU A 117 -13.05 3.74 7.19
N CYS A 118 -12.28 4.81 7.38
CA CYS A 118 -11.03 5.00 6.65
C CYS A 118 -10.07 3.83 6.88
N ASN A 119 -9.92 3.33 8.10
CA ASN A 119 -9.08 2.18 8.40
C ASN A 119 -9.59 0.88 7.76
N ASN A 120 -10.90 0.63 7.79
CA ASN A 120 -11.53 -0.50 7.10
C ASN A 120 -11.30 -0.43 5.59
N GLN A 121 -11.41 0.76 4.99
CA GLN A 121 -11.17 0.97 3.56
C GLN A 121 -9.69 0.82 3.20
N LEU A 122 -8.77 1.30 4.03
CA LEU A 122 -7.33 1.08 3.84
C LEU A 122 -6.98 -0.41 3.76
N LEU A 123 -7.60 -1.25 4.60
CA LEU A 123 -7.45 -2.71 4.52
C LEU A 123 -8.04 -3.27 3.21
N ARG A 124 -9.23 -2.83 2.82
CA ARG A 124 -9.96 -3.36 1.65
C ARG A 124 -9.37 -2.92 0.30
N LEU A 125 -8.69 -1.79 0.25
CA LEU A 125 -8.01 -1.30 -0.96
C LEU A 125 -6.84 -2.19 -1.38
N HIS A 126 -6.29 -2.99 -0.44
CA HIS A 126 -5.08 -3.79 -0.63
C HIS A 126 -5.29 -5.24 -0.18
N PRO A 127 -6.30 -5.96 -0.69
CA PRO A 127 -6.81 -7.21 -0.09
C PRO A 127 -5.81 -8.37 -0.12
N ASN A 128 -4.81 -8.33 -1.01
CA ASN A 128 -3.81 -9.38 -1.15
C ASN A 128 -2.40 -8.90 -0.77
N THR A 129 -2.31 -7.73 -0.12
CA THR A 129 -1.01 -7.15 0.21
C THR A 129 -0.57 -7.66 1.57
N GLU A 130 0.54 -8.38 1.59
CA GLU A 130 1.17 -8.82 2.84
C GLU A 130 1.45 -7.62 3.76
N LEU A 131 1.38 -7.87 5.07
CA LEU A 131 1.58 -6.85 6.10
C LEU A 131 2.80 -5.97 5.86
N GLN A 132 3.95 -6.57 5.53
CA GLN A 132 5.23 -5.88 5.30
C GLN A 132 5.24 -4.94 4.09
N HIS A 133 4.33 -5.15 3.14
CA HIS A 133 4.17 -4.32 1.95
C HIS A 133 2.92 -3.42 2.02
N HIS A 134 2.17 -3.49 3.12
CA HIS A 134 0.90 -2.77 3.24
C HIS A 134 1.16 -1.26 3.41
N PRO A 135 0.62 -0.40 2.52
CA PRO A 135 0.99 1.02 2.50
C PRO A 135 0.49 1.80 3.71
N ALA A 136 -0.54 1.31 4.40
CA ALA A 136 -1.04 1.91 5.64
C ALA A 136 -0.29 1.47 6.92
N LEU A 137 0.64 0.52 6.85
CA LEU A 137 1.28 -0.04 8.06
C LEU A 137 1.97 1.04 8.90
N ALA A 138 2.73 1.94 8.28
CA ALA A 138 3.42 3.01 8.98
C ALA A 138 2.44 3.96 9.70
N HIS A 139 1.28 4.23 9.10
CA HIS A 139 0.23 5.02 9.73
C HIS A 139 -0.39 4.30 10.93
N TRP A 140 -0.74 3.02 10.80
CA TRP A 140 -1.29 2.25 11.91
C TRP A 140 -0.34 2.15 13.10
N VAL A 141 0.94 1.91 12.85
CA VAL A 141 1.97 1.90 13.90
C VAL A 141 2.09 3.27 14.57
N LYS A 142 2.12 4.37 13.78
CA LYS A 142 2.11 5.75 14.32
C LYS A 142 0.91 5.99 15.23
N THR A 143 -0.31 5.69 14.76
CA THR A 143 -1.54 5.92 15.53
C THR A 143 -1.54 5.14 16.84
N LEU A 144 -1.12 3.87 16.82
CA LEU A 144 -0.99 3.09 18.05
C LEU A 144 0.09 3.64 18.98
N LEU A 145 1.25 4.05 18.47
CA LEU A 145 2.30 4.64 19.32
C LEU A 145 1.87 5.92 20.01
N LEU A 146 1.01 6.72 19.38
CA LEU A 146 0.49 7.97 19.94
C LEU A 146 -0.64 7.74 20.93
N TRP A 147 -1.60 6.87 20.59
CA TRP A 147 -2.87 6.78 21.30
C TRP A 147 -2.96 5.60 22.27
N ASP A 148 -2.14 4.57 22.11
CA ASP A 148 -2.12 3.38 22.98
C ASP A 148 -1.23 3.55 24.22
N GLN A 149 -0.76 4.76 24.49
CA GLN A 149 0.03 5.06 25.69
C GLN A 149 -0.91 5.20 26.90
N PRO A 150 -0.58 4.59 28.05
CA PRO A 150 -1.33 4.76 29.29
C PRO A 150 -1.51 6.24 29.62
N ASP A 151 -0.42 7.01 29.56
CA ASP A 151 -0.43 8.44 29.89
C ASP A 151 -1.40 9.24 29.00
N THR A 152 -1.48 8.94 27.70
CA THR A 152 -2.41 9.62 26.77
C THR A 152 -3.86 9.32 27.11
N LEU A 153 -4.16 8.07 27.48
CA LEU A 153 -5.52 7.64 27.84
C LEU A 153 -5.90 8.07 29.27
N ASP A 154 -4.93 8.16 30.18
CA ASP A 154 -5.11 8.53 31.59
C ASP A 154 -5.22 10.05 31.79
N MET A 155 -4.68 10.85 30.88
CA MET A 155 -4.91 12.31 30.87
C MET A 155 -6.37 12.68 30.60
N LEU A 156 -7.13 11.80 29.94
CA LEU A 156 -8.56 11.95 29.81
C LEU A 156 -9.23 11.25 30.99
N PRO A 157 -10.24 11.85 31.66
CA PRO A 157 -11.00 11.14 32.68
C PRO A 157 -11.46 9.79 32.12
N ASP A 158 -11.33 8.69 32.88
CA ASP A 158 -11.69 7.35 32.40
C ASP A 158 -13.14 7.25 31.90
N ASP A 159 -14.02 8.12 32.41
CA ASP A 159 -15.42 8.24 32.02
C ASP A 159 -15.67 9.28 30.92
N SER A 160 -14.61 9.90 30.38
CA SER A 160 -14.70 10.75 29.20
C SER A 160 -15.15 9.90 28.01
N ARG A 161 -16.27 10.32 27.44
CA ARG A 161 -16.80 9.76 26.18
C ARG A 161 -15.75 9.77 25.07
N GLU A 162 -14.82 10.73 25.10
CA GLU A 162 -13.78 10.91 24.08
C GLU A 162 -12.69 9.84 24.20
N ALA A 163 -12.21 9.57 25.40
CA ALA A 163 -11.24 8.50 25.66
C ALA A 163 -11.81 7.14 25.24
N GLN A 164 -13.06 6.88 25.58
CA GLN A 164 -13.75 5.64 25.22
C GLN A 164 -13.83 5.47 23.71
N LEU A 165 -14.13 6.55 22.99
CA LEU A 165 -14.25 6.56 21.55
C LEU A 165 -12.89 6.36 20.85
N LEU A 166 -11.80 6.97 21.34
CA LEU A 166 -10.45 6.72 20.82
C LEU A 166 -9.99 5.28 21.06
N ARG A 167 -10.30 4.69 22.22
CA ARG A 167 -10.03 3.26 22.52
C ARG A 167 -10.69 2.34 21.49
N VAL A 168 -11.84 2.71 20.92
CA VAL A 168 -12.47 1.94 19.82
C VAL A 168 -11.57 1.92 18.59
N VAL A 169 -11.03 3.06 18.17
CA VAL A 169 -10.17 3.17 16.98
C VAL A 169 -8.88 2.36 17.16
N ILE A 170 -8.21 2.51 18.30
CA ILE A 170 -7.01 1.73 18.67
C ILE A 170 -7.30 0.23 18.59
N ARG A 171 -8.39 -0.22 19.22
CA ARG A 171 -8.75 -1.64 19.25
C ARG A 171 -9.09 -2.17 17.86
N TYR A 172 -9.71 -1.35 17.02
CA TYR A 172 -10.00 -1.70 15.64
C TYR A 172 -8.72 -1.86 14.81
N ILE A 173 -7.77 -0.92 14.92
CA ILE A 173 -6.46 -1.01 14.25
C ILE A 173 -5.69 -2.24 14.74
N LYS A 174 -5.66 -2.51 16.05
CA LYS A 174 -5.07 -3.75 16.61
C LYS A 174 -5.68 -5.00 15.97
N HIS A 175 -7.01 -5.02 15.82
CA HIS A 175 -7.70 -6.15 15.19
C HIS A 175 -7.34 -6.31 13.71
N ILE A 176 -7.27 -5.21 12.94
CA ILE A 176 -6.80 -5.22 11.55
C ILE A 176 -5.40 -5.82 11.46
N LEU A 177 -4.47 -5.31 12.27
CA LEU A 177 -3.07 -5.75 12.27
C LEU A 177 -2.90 -7.22 12.69
N LEU A 178 -3.71 -7.70 13.63
CA LEU A 178 -3.70 -9.09 14.05
C LEU A 178 -4.21 -10.02 12.95
N GLU A 179 -5.33 -9.70 12.31
CA GLU A 179 -5.84 -10.54 11.20
C GLU A 179 -4.93 -10.49 9.98
N LEU A 180 -4.40 -9.30 9.63
CA LEU A 180 -3.47 -9.11 8.52
C LEU A 180 -2.14 -9.86 8.73
N SER A 181 -1.70 -10.01 9.98
CA SER A 181 -0.51 -10.82 10.31
C SER A 181 -0.72 -12.32 10.15
N LYS A 182 -1.97 -12.81 10.18
CA LYS A 182 -2.30 -14.23 10.02
C LYS A 182 -2.48 -14.61 8.56
N SER A 183 -3.25 -13.82 7.81
CA SER A 183 -3.56 -14.07 6.40
C SER A 183 -3.97 -12.76 5.73
N ALA A 184 -3.18 -12.33 4.74
CA ALA A 184 -3.51 -11.12 3.98
C ALA A 184 -4.84 -11.26 3.23
N GLU A 185 -5.06 -12.42 2.59
CA GLU A 185 -6.24 -12.70 1.76
C GLU A 185 -7.54 -12.78 2.59
N ASP A 186 -7.47 -13.30 3.82
CA ASP A 186 -8.66 -13.49 4.65
C ASP A 186 -8.96 -12.30 5.56
N ALA A 187 -7.97 -11.46 5.87
CA ALA A 187 -8.14 -10.32 6.77
C ALA A 187 -9.33 -9.41 6.40
N PRO A 188 -9.55 -9.01 5.12
CA PRO A 188 -10.71 -8.18 4.76
C PRO A 188 -12.08 -8.83 5.01
N LYS A 189 -12.13 -10.17 5.08
CA LYS A 189 -13.35 -10.95 5.34
C LYS A 189 -13.57 -11.17 6.84
N LEU A 190 -12.48 -11.33 7.60
CA LEU A 190 -12.51 -11.61 9.03
C LEU A 190 -12.67 -10.34 9.87
N VAL A 191 -12.10 -9.22 9.43
CA VAL A 191 -12.27 -7.93 10.11
C VAL A 191 -13.73 -7.47 9.96
N PRO A 192 -14.45 -7.25 11.08
CA PRO A 192 -15.84 -6.83 11.02
C PRO A 192 -15.96 -5.42 10.44
N ALA A 193 -17.07 -5.16 9.75
CA ALA A 193 -17.42 -3.81 9.32
C ALA A 193 -17.49 -2.85 10.54
N PRO A 194 -17.14 -1.57 10.38
CA PRO A 194 -17.15 -0.58 11.46
C PRO A 194 -18.46 -0.53 12.24
N SER A 195 -19.62 -0.58 11.57
CA SER A 195 -20.92 -0.61 12.25
C SER A 195 -21.09 -1.83 13.17
N SER A 196 -20.69 -3.01 12.70
CA SER A 196 -20.75 -4.27 13.44
C SER A 196 -19.76 -4.26 14.60
N PHE A 197 -18.55 -3.75 14.37
CA PHE A 197 -17.54 -3.61 15.40
C PHE A 197 -18.02 -2.69 16.52
N LEU A 198 -18.53 -1.50 16.19
CA LEU A 198 -19.07 -0.53 17.14
C LEU A 198 -20.26 -1.10 17.94
N LYS A 199 -21.16 -1.83 17.27
CA LYS A 199 -22.32 -2.45 17.94
C LYS A 199 -21.92 -3.51 18.95
N ASN A 200 -20.83 -4.24 18.68
CA ASN A 200 -20.36 -5.34 19.52
C ASN A 200 -19.31 -4.90 20.55
N PHE A 201 -18.75 -3.69 20.43
CA PHE A 201 -17.73 -3.19 21.33
C PHE A 201 -18.28 -3.01 22.75
N LYS A 202 -17.66 -3.68 23.73
CA LYS A 202 -17.93 -3.44 25.15
C LYS A 202 -16.69 -2.86 25.82
N ARG A 203 -16.90 -1.86 26.68
CA ARG A 203 -15.85 -1.17 27.44
C ARG A 203 -14.94 -2.13 28.22
N ASN A 204 -15.50 -3.22 28.74
CA ASN A 204 -14.81 -4.17 29.60
C ASN A 204 -14.35 -5.43 28.86
N ASP A 205 -14.46 -5.48 27.53
CA ASP A 205 -13.92 -6.62 26.81
C ASP A 205 -12.38 -6.62 26.97
N PRO A 206 -11.76 -7.78 27.25
CA PRO A 206 -10.32 -7.85 27.44
C PRO A 206 -9.58 -7.32 26.21
N GLU A 207 -8.49 -6.58 26.43
CA GLU A 207 -7.68 -6.10 25.33
C GLU A 207 -7.05 -7.28 24.57
N PRO A 208 -6.99 -7.19 23.22
CA PRO A 208 -6.29 -8.21 22.45
C PRO A 208 -4.81 -8.20 22.82
N LYS A 209 -4.22 -9.39 23.00
CA LYS A 209 -2.77 -9.53 23.18
C LYS A 209 -2.08 -8.99 21.92
N PHE A 210 -1.44 -7.84 22.04
CA PHE A 210 -0.88 -7.11 20.91
C PHE A 210 0.54 -6.64 21.24
N ASN A 211 1.50 -6.99 20.37
CA ASN A 211 2.89 -6.56 20.53
C ASN A 211 3.27 -5.60 19.39
N ILE A 212 3.28 -4.30 19.67
CA ILE A 212 3.62 -3.28 18.67
C ILE A 212 5.05 -3.41 18.15
N ALA A 213 5.97 -3.94 18.96
CA ALA A 213 7.38 -4.08 18.58
C ALA A 213 7.56 -4.98 17.36
N SER A 214 6.73 -6.01 17.20
CA SER A 214 6.72 -6.89 16.03
C SER A 214 6.46 -6.10 14.73
N TYR A 215 5.52 -5.16 14.76
CA TYR A 215 5.15 -4.36 13.58
C TYR A 215 6.19 -3.26 13.28
N ILE A 216 6.80 -2.70 14.32
CA ILE A 216 7.94 -1.79 14.17
C ILE A 216 9.12 -2.52 13.51
N HIS A 217 9.42 -3.74 13.96
CA HIS A 217 10.48 -4.55 13.37
C HIS A 217 10.24 -4.80 11.87
N VAL A 218 9.00 -5.05 11.47
CA VAL A 218 8.62 -5.18 10.04
C VAL A 218 8.95 -3.90 9.26
N LEU A 219 8.56 -2.73 9.77
CA LEU A 219 8.86 -1.45 9.12
C LEU A 219 10.38 -1.21 8.99
N ASP A 220 11.14 -1.57 10.02
CA ASP A 220 12.59 -1.38 10.07
C ASP A 220 13.31 -2.32 9.10
N LYS A 221 12.88 -3.59 9.07
CA LYS A 221 13.38 -4.62 8.14
C LYS A 221 13.15 -4.24 6.67
N GLU A 222 11.99 -3.67 6.35
CA GLU A 222 11.65 -3.22 4.99
C GLU A 222 12.29 -1.86 4.61
N GLY A 223 13.02 -1.24 5.54
CA GLY A 223 13.67 0.06 5.33
C GLY A 223 12.66 1.18 5.05
N ILE A 224 11.51 1.13 5.71
CA ILE A 224 10.50 2.20 5.64
C ILE A 224 10.93 3.30 6.63
N PRO A 225 11.18 4.54 6.18
CA PRO A 225 11.71 5.61 7.04
C PRO A 225 10.64 6.25 7.94
N TRP A 226 9.80 5.42 8.58
CA TRP A 226 8.63 5.87 9.34
C TRP A 226 9.00 6.76 10.54
N ARG A 227 10.16 6.55 11.18
CA ARG A 227 10.64 7.41 12.26
C ARG A 227 10.90 8.83 11.79
N GLU A 228 11.45 8.98 10.60
CA GLU A 228 11.73 10.31 10.05
C GLU A 228 10.44 11.03 9.66
N TRP A 229 9.46 10.28 9.13
CA TRP A 229 8.14 10.83 8.79
C TRP A 229 7.41 11.40 10.01
N TYR A 230 7.54 10.75 11.17
CA TYR A 230 6.76 11.07 12.37
C TYR A 230 7.59 11.63 13.53
N LYS A 231 8.84 12.05 13.29
CA LYS A 231 9.74 12.57 14.34
C LYS A 231 9.21 13.79 15.09
N ASN A 232 8.32 14.56 14.46
CA ASN A 232 7.72 15.76 15.05
C ASN A 232 6.45 15.45 15.85
N GLU A 233 5.89 14.25 15.69
CA GLU A 233 4.61 13.85 16.27
C GLU A 233 4.80 12.86 17.42
N ILE A 234 5.77 11.96 17.28
CA ILE A 234 6.09 10.93 18.27
C ILE A 234 7.29 11.39 19.09
N SER A 235 7.20 11.29 20.42
CA SER A 235 8.30 11.68 21.30
C SER A 235 9.55 10.83 21.07
N ASP A 236 10.73 11.45 21.22
CA ASP A 236 12.01 10.76 21.13
C ASP A 236 12.12 9.56 22.09
N GLU A 237 11.40 9.60 23.22
CA GLU A 237 11.35 8.52 24.20
C GLU A 237 10.65 7.29 23.64
N ILE A 238 9.49 7.46 23.01
CA ILE A 238 8.76 6.37 22.34
C ILE A 238 9.60 5.80 21.19
N ILE A 239 10.27 6.67 20.43
CA ILE A 239 11.18 6.25 19.36
C ILE A 239 12.36 5.44 19.92
N LYS A 240 12.93 5.82 21.07
CA LYS A 240 14.02 5.08 21.72
C LYS A 240 13.56 3.74 22.29
N LEU A 241 12.38 3.67 22.92
CA LEU A 241 11.81 2.44 23.46
C LEU A 241 11.61 1.37 22.37
N SER A 242 11.34 1.80 21.13
CA SER A 242 11.21 0.90 20.00
C SER A 242 12.52 0.25 19.49
N ARG A 243 13.71 0.70 19.95
CA ARG A 243 15.00 0.19 19.48
C ARG A 243 15.46 -1.13 20.13
N GLY A 244 14.70 -1.68 21.09
CA GLY A 244 14.96 -3.01 21.65
C GLY A 244 15.47 -3.05 23.09
N ASP A 245 15.58 -1.91 23.78
CA ASP A 245 16.10 -1.85 25.15
C ASP A 245 15.02 -1.92 26.25
N HIS A 246 14.00 -2.76 26.06
CA HIS A 246 12.83 -2.97 26.95
C HIS A 246 11.67 -2.01 26.65
N TRP A 247 10.72 -2.46 25.82
CA TRP A 247 9.34 -2.00 25.99
C TRP A 247 8.90 -2.43 27.39
N PRO A 248 8.34 -1.54 28.24
CA PRO A 248 7.82 -1.97 29.52
C PRO A 248 6.72 -2.99 29.22
N ALA A 249 7.01 -4.27 29.46
CA ALA A 249 5.96 -5.27 29.57
C ALA A 249 4.97 -4.66 30.55
N GLN A 250 3.72 -4.47 30.13
CA GLN A 250 2.65 -4.03 31.02
C GLN A 250 2.84 -4.81 32.31
N LYS A 251 3.18 -4.12 33.39
CA LYS A 251 3.27 -4.74 34.70
C LYS A 251 1.86 -5.21 34.98
N GLU A 252 1.58 -6.47 34.69
CA GLU A 252 0.44 -7.17 35.27
C GLU A 252 0.59 -6.91 36.76
N THR A 253 -0.31 -6.09 37.30
CA THR A 253 -0.38 -5.80 38.72
C THR A 253 -0.67 -7.12 39.41
N GLU A 254 0.40 -7.81 39.82
CA GLU A 254 0.40 -8.94 40.74
C GLU A 254 0.00 -8.43 42.12
N ASP A 255 -1.26 -8.04 42.29
CA ASP A 255 -1.88 -7.97 43.59
C ASP A 255 -2.64 -9.29 43.83
N ASP A 256 -2.02 -10.11 44.68
CA ASP A 256 -2.65 -11.07 45.58
C ASP A 256 -3.12 -12.42 45.02
N ALA A 257 -2.26 -13.46 45.11
CA ALA A 257 -2.54 -14.70 45.86
C ALA A 257 -1.48 -15.80 45.63
N SER A 258 -0.55 -15.92 46.58
CA SER A 258 0.03 -17.17 47.11
C SER A 258 0.46 -18.33 46.16
N LYS A 259 1.78 -18.53 46.11
CA LYS A 259 2.52 -19.82 46.04
C LYS A 259 2.27 -20.73 44.82
N SER A 260 3.15 -20.60 43.82
CA SER A 260 3.64 -21.76 43.04
C SER A 260 5.10 -21.53 42.60
N PRO A 261 5.90 -22.60 42.43
CA PRO A 261 7.32 -22.47 42.21
C PRO A 261 7.61 -21.94 40.81
N VAL A 262 8.37 -20.84 40.78
CA VAL A 262 8.88 -20.13 39.62
C VAL A 262 9.58 -21.10 38.67
N LYS A 263 9.02 -21.27 37.47
CA LYS A 263 9.79 -21.70 36.29
C LYS A 263 10.29 -20.43 35.60
N ASP A 264 11.59 -20.36 35.37
CA ASP A 264 12.24 -19.33 34.57
C ASP A 264 11.64 -19.29 33.16
N TYR A 265 10.74 -18.35 32.91
CA TYR A 265 10.32 -17.96 31.57
C TYR A 265 11.23 -16.83 31.09
N ARG A 266 12.36 -17.22 30.50
CA ARG A 266 13.21 -16.34 29.70
C ARG A 266 12.42 -15.92 28.46
N ALA A 267 12.38 -14.62 28.16
CA ALA A 267 11.64 -14.02 27.05
C ALA A 267 11.71 -14.83 25.73
N VAL A 268 10.58 -15.44 25.35
CA VAL A 268 10.40 -16.23 24.11
C VAL A 268 9.90 -15.37 22.93
N GLY A 269 9.55 -14.10 23.16
CA GLY A 269 8.74 -13.31 22.23
C GLY A 269 9.38 -12.85 20.91
N ALA A 270 10.70 -12.94 20.73
CA ALA A 270 11.36 -12.50 19.49
C ALA A 270 11.72 -13.66 18.55
N ALA A 271 12.19 -14.79 19.10
CA ALA A 271 12.59 -15.96 18.32
C ALA A 271 11.40 -16.78 17.82
N GLU A 272 10.31 -16.84 18.59
CA GLU A 272 9.09 -17.55 18.18
C GLU A 272 8.38 -16.76 17.06
N PHE A 273 8.51 -15.43 17.00
CA PHE A 273 7.96 -14.62 15.92
C PHE A 273 8.68 -14.88 14.58
N GLU A 274 10.00 -15.12 14.55
CA GLU A 274 10.71 -15.57 13.34
C GLU A 274 10.22 -16.92 12.82
N GLU A 275 9.70 -17.79 13.70
CA GLU A 275 9.19 -19.12 13.34
C GLU A 275 7.89 -19.05 12.51
N TRP A 276 7.07 -18.01 12.67
CA TRP A 276 5.86 -17.78 11.84
C TRP A 276 6.18 -17.34 10.40
N TYR A 277 7.42 -16.92 10.13
CA TYR A 277 7.89 -16.46 8.81
C TYR A 277 8.87 -17.43 8.14
N ALA A 278 9.14 -18.59 8.73
CA ALA A 278 9.85 -19.65 8.02
C ALA A 278 8.95 -20.13 6.87
N PRO A 279 9.42 -20.12 5.60
CA PRO A 279 8.67 -20.72 4.50
C PRO A 279 8.32 -22.14 4.91
N ASN A 280 7.05 -22.55 4.76
CA ASN A 280 6.66 -23.94 4.94
C ASN A 280 7.62 -24.82 4.12
N VAL A 281 8.55 -25.49 4.82
CA VAL A 281 9.43 -26.47 4.21
C VAL A 281 8.50 -27.58 3.74
N GLY A 282 8.22 -27.60 2.44
CA GLY A 282 7.44 -28.65 1.81
C GLY A 282 7.98 -30.02 2.22
N PRO A 283 7.13 -31.06 2.21
CA PRO A 283 7.52 -32.39 2.67
C PRO A 283 8.81 -32.83 2.01
N GLN A 284 9.80 -33.21 2.83
CA GLN A 284 11.09 -33.68 2.35
C GLN A 284 10.91 -34.75 1.26
N PRO A 285 11.69 -34.69 0.17
CA PRO A 285 11.65 -35.72 -0.86
C PRO A 285 12.07 -37.05 -0.23
N VAL A 286 11.15 -38.00 -0.23
CA VAL A 286 11.40 -39.39 0.18
C VAL A 286 12.52 -39.94 -0.70
N PRO A 287 13.56 -40.57 -0.13
CA PRO A 287 14.64 -41.14 -0.91
C PRO A 287 14.09 -42.30 -1.74
N SER A 288 14.00 -42.07 -3.05
CA SER A 288 13.56 -43.09 -4.00
C SER A 288 14.64 -44.15 -4.15
N ARG A 289 14.23 -45.38 -3.84
CA ARG A 289 14.98 -46.62 -3.83
C ARG A 289 15.46 -46.98 -5.24
N GLU A 290 16.74 -47.32 -5.35
CA GLU A 290 17.39 -47.83 -6.55
C GLU A 290 16.80 -49.15 -7.07
N THR A 291 17.01 -49.34 -8.38
CA THR A 291 17.02 -50.57 -9.21
C THR A 291 15.70 -51.04 -9.86
N ALA A 292 15.59 -50.88 -11.19
CA ALA A 292 15.96 -51.90 -12.18
C ALA A 292 15.91 -51.33 -13.62
N PRO A 293 16.68 -51.87 -14.59
CA PRO A 293 16.87 -51.25 -15.90
C PRO A 293 15.82 -51.70 -16.92
N ALA A 294 15.14 -50.75 -17.56
CA ALA A 294 14.33 -51.01 -18.74
C ALA A 294 15.10 -50.61 -19.99
N ASN A 295 15.29 -51.62 -20.82
CA ASN A 295 15.81 -51.64 -22.17
C ASN A 295 15.09 -50.60 -23.06
N ILE A 296 15.78 -49.55 -23.50
CA ILE A 296 15.27 -48.60 -24.50
C ILE A 296 16.08 -48.76 -25.78
N SER A 297 15.38 -49.25 -26.78
CA SER A 297 15.77 -49.41 -28.18
C SER A 297 16.19 -48.09 -28.81
N LYS A 298 17.25 -48.17 -29.62
CA LYS A 298 17.62 -47.24 -30.69
C LYS A 298 16.39 -46.57 -31.32
N TYR A 299 16.27 -45.27 -31.11
CA TYR A 299 15.69 -44.36 -32.09
C TYR A 299 16.81 -43.47 -32.61
N GLU A 300 17.03 -43.57 -33.91
CA GLU A 300 17.90 -42.70 -34.70
C GLU A 300 17.44 -41.25 -34.50
N ARG A 301 18.37 -40.42 -34.00
CA ARG A 301 18.22 -38.97 -34.06
C ARG A 301 18.43 -38.54 -35.51
N ASP A 302 17.35 -38.11 -36.14
CA ASP A 302 17.42 -37.20 -37.27
C ASP A 302 18.13 -35.91 -36.83
N PRO A 303 19.04 -35.34 -37.65
CA PRO A 303 19.70 -34.08 -37.35
C PRO A 303 18.70 -32.94 -37.58
N GLY A 304 18.01 -32.55 -36.51
CA GLY A 304 17.24 -31.30 -36.49
C GLY A 304 18.12 -30.11 -36.87
N PRO A 305 17.55 -29.07 -37.50
CA PRO A 305 18.30 -27.94 -38.01
C PRO A 305 19.07 -27.27 -36.88
N ARG A 306 20.39 -27.16 -37.07
CA ARG A 306 21.27 -26.37 -36.22
C ARG A 306 20.69 -24.96 -36.14
N GLN A 307 20.31 -24.50 -34.94
CA GLN A 307 20.11 -23.09 -34.65
C GLN A 307 21.48 -22.41 -34.76
N SER A 308 21.82 -22.02 -35.98
CA SER A 308 22.92 -21.13 -36.31
C SER A 308 22.51 -19.71 -35.99
N GLY A 309 23.25 -19.05 -35.10
CA GLY A 309 23.30 -17.60 -34.98
C GLY A 309 22.59 -17.02 -33.76
N GLU A 310 23.24 -17.07 -32.60
CA GLU A 310 23.20 -15.95 -31.63
C GLU A 310 23.95 -14.74 -32.25
N ASP A 311 23.53 -14.28 -33.43
CA ASP A 311 23.93 -12.97 -33.94
C ASP A 311 23.06 -11.95 -33.22
N GLY A 312 23.39 -11.70 -31.95
CA GLY A 312 22.85 -10.56 -31.23
C GLY A 312 23.20 -9.29 -32.01
N LEU A 313 22.19 -8.52 -32.38
CA LEU A 313 22.34 -7.25 -33.10
C LEU A 313 23.39 -6.39 -32.40
N ALA A 314 24.54 -6.23 -33.04
CA ALA A 314 25.61 -5.41 -32.50
C ALA A 314 25.18 -3.94 -32.49
N ALA A 315 25.60 -3.18 -31.48
CA ALA A 315 25.32 -1.74 -31.41
C ALA A 315 25.75 -1.00 -32.71
N GLU A 316 26.83 -1.47 -33.35
CA GLU A 316 27.35 -0.97 -34.63
C GLU A 316 26.33 -1.09 -35.77
N GLU A 317 25.59 -2.20 -35.84
CA GLU A 317 24.57 -2.41 -36.87
C GLU A 317 23.39 -1.45 -36.66
N ILE A 318 23.00 -1.20 -35.41
CA ILE A 318 21.94 -0.24 -35.09
C ILE A 318 22.38 1.19 -35.41
N VAL A 319 23.65 1.54 -35.17
CA VAL A 319 24.21 2.85 -35.55
C VAL A 319 24.17 3.01 -37.07
N GLU A 320 24.60 2.02 -37.84
CA GLU A 320 24.53 2.05 -39.31
C GLU A 320 23.07 2.15 -39.80
N LEU A 321 22.16 1.40 -39.19
CA LEU A 321 20.74 1.45 -39.49
C LEU A 321 20.15 2.83 -39.19
N SER A 322 20.55 3.46 -38.08
CA SER A 322 20.06 4.78 -37.70
C SER A 322 20.39 5.88 -38.72
N GLN A 323 21.50 5.73 -39.44
CA GLN A 323 21.89 6.66 -40.51
C GLN A 323 21.03 6.50 -41.76
N LYS A 324 20.54 5.28 -42.03
CA LYS A 324 19.73 4.96 -43.22
C LYS A 324 18.23 5.11 -42.95
N GLN A 325 17.77 4.65 -41.79
CA GLN A 325 16.37 4.46 -41.40
C GLN A 325 16.20 4.73 -39.89
N PRO A 326 16.20 6.01 -39.47
CA PRO A 326 16.18 6.39 -38.05
C PRO A 326 14.95 5.88 -37.32
N ASP A 327 13.76 5.94 -37.94
CA ASP A 327 12.51 5.48 -37.33
C ASP A 327 12.55 3.98 -37.00
N GLN A 328 13.12 3.17 -37.90
CA GLN A 328 13.24 1.72 -37.69
C GLN A 328 14.27 1.41 -36.60
N ALA A 329 15.42 2.09 -36.60
CA ALA A 329 16.42 1.94 -35.54
C ALA A 329 15.86 2.33 -34.17
N GLN A 330 15.12 3.44 -34.08
CA GLN A 330 14.44 3.86 -32.87
C GLN A 330 13.43 2.81 -32.40
N GLN A 331 12.57 2.32 -33.29
CA GLN A 331 11.58 1.30 -32.94
C GLN A 331 12.24 0.01 -32.45
N MET A 332 13.35 -0.40 -33.07
CA MET A 332 14.13 -1.56 -32.63
C MET A 332 14.66 -1.36 -31.21
N LEU A 333 15.28 -0.20 -30.92
CA LEU A 333 15.82 0.09 -29.59
C LEU A 333 14.75 0.13 -28.50
N VAL A 334 13.59 0.73 -28.79
CA VAL A 334 12.47 0.85 -27.84
C VAL A 334 11.86 -0.51 -27.50
N ASN A 335 11.81 -1.42 -28.48
CA ASN A 335 11.21 -2.75 -28.32
C ASN A 335 12.16 -3.80 -27.74
N LEU A 336 13.40 -3.42 -27.41
CA LEU A 336 14.32 -4.35 -26.75
C LEU A 336 13.78 -4.78 -25.37
N PRO A 337 14.06 -6.01 -24.93
CA PRO A 337 13.64 -6.49 -23.61
C PRO A 337 14.28 -5.68 -22.46
N ILE A 338 13.66 -5.75 -21.28
CA ILE A 338 14.19 -5.14 -20.04
C ILE A 338 15.23 -6.08 -19.43
N ASP A 339 16.39 -6.18 -20.08
CA ASP A 339 17.55 -6.93 -19.61
C ASP A 339 18.86 -6.13 -19.75
N LEU A 340 19.92 -6.65 -19.15
CA LEU A 340 21.20 -5.95 -19.10
C LEU A 340 21.83 -5.81 -20.50
N ALA A 341 21.74 -6.83 -21.34
CA ALA A 341 22.31 -6.83 -22.69
C ALA A 341 21.67 -5.76 -23.57
N SER A 342 20.35 -5.64 -23.53
CA SER A 342 19.59 -4.61 -24.24
C SER A 342 19.97 -3.20 -23.77
N MET A 343 20.11 -3.00 -22.46
CA MET A 343 20.53 -1.73 -21.88
C MET A 343 21.96 -1.36 -22.29
N GLU A 344 22.86 -2.33 -22.40
CA GLU A 344 24.23 -2.13 -22.90
C GLU A 344 24.24 -1.72 -24.38
N ILE A 345 23.40 -2.34 -25.21
CA ILE A 345 23.22 -1.96 -26.62
C ILE A 345 22.74 -0.51 -26.70
N ILE A 346 21.69 -0.13 -25.96
CA ILE A 346 21.18 1.24 -25.95
C ILE A 346 22.26 2.21 -25.48
N ASN A 347 22.96 1.91 -24.38
CA ASN A 347 24.05 2.75 -23.89
C ASN A 347 25.17 2.89 -24.93
N GLY A 348 25.50 1.84 -25.67
CA GLY A 348 26.50 1.86 -26.74
C GLY A 348 26.09 2.78 -27.89
N VAL A 349 24.84 2.67 -28.34
CA VAL A 349 24.29 3.54 -29.40
C VAL A 349 24.23 5.00 -28.95
N LEU A 350 23.80 5.27 -27.71
CA LEU A 350 23.73 6.65 -27.18
C LEU A 350 25.12 7.24 -26.94
N ALA A 351 26.09 6.44 -26.49
CA ALA A 351 27.45 6.91 -26.20
C ALA A 351 28.30 7.15 -27.46
N SER A 352 27.97 6.51 -28.60
CA SER A 352 28.74 6.71 -29.83
C SER A 352 28.65 8.15 -30.34
N GLY A 353 27.50 8.80 -30.15
CA GLY A 353 27.21 10.12 -30.73
C GLY A 353 27.12 10.13 -32.26
N GLU A 354 27.29 8.98 -32.92
CA GLU A 354 27.24 8.82 -34.37
C GLU A 354 25.84 8.44 -34.88
N ALA A 355 24.97 8.01 -33.98
CA ALA A 355 23.59 7.69 -34.30
C ALA A 355 22.81 8.97 -34.59
N ASN A 356 22.06 8.99 -35.70
CA ASN A 356 21.18 10.10 -36.04
C ASN A 356 19.85 10.01 -35.27
N LEU A 357 19.94 9.91 -33.95
CA LEU A 357 18.81 9.70 -33.04
C LEU A 357 18.94 10.63 -31.84
N GLU A 358 17.81 11.17 -31.37
CA GLU A 358 17.78 12.00 -30.18
C GLU A 358 17.83 11.12 -28.92
N SER A 359 18.94 11.18 -28.18
CA SER A 359 19.16 10.36 -26.97
C SER A 359 18.03 10.45 -25.94
N PRO A 360 17.48 11.65 -25.62
CA PRO A 360 16.37 11.75 -24.69
C PRO A 360 15.11 11.02 -25.19
N VAL A 361 14.79 11.13 -26.48
CA VAL A 361 13.60 10.51 -27.07
C VAL A 361 13.66 9.00 -27.01
N ILE A 362 14.81 8.39 -27.31
CA ILE A 362 14.99 6.94 -27.20
C ILE A 362 14.85 6.49 -25.76
N ALA A 363 15.56 7.15 -24.83
CA ALA A 363 15.55 6.78 -23.43
C ALA A 363 14.15 6.84 -22.83
N CYS A 364 13.44 7.96 -23.00
CA CYS A 364 12.06 8.11 -22.55
C CYS A 364 11.16 7.02 -23.15
N ASN A 365 11.22 6.79 -24.46
CA ASN A 365 10.37 5.80 -25.12
C ASN A 365 10.67 4.37 -24.63
N TYR A 366 11.93 4.00 -24.45
CA TYR A 366 12.32 2.70 -23.91
C TYR A 366 11.86 2.53 -22.45
N ILE A 367 12.03 3.55 -21.60
CA ILE A 367 11.56 3.51 -20.21
C ILE A 367 10.04 3.37 -20.17
N GLN A 368 9.31 4.18 -20.94
CA GLN A 368 7.85 4.12 -21.04
C GLN A 368 7.35 2.77 -21.55
N HIS A 369 7.99 2.22 -22.58
CA HIS A 369 7.68 0.88 -23.08
C HIS A 369 7.94 -0.19 -22.01
N GLY A 370 9.05 -0.07 -21.29
CA GLY A 370 9.39 -0.95 -20.17
C GLY A 370 8.37 -0.88 -19.03
N LEU A 371 7.93 0.32 -18.64
CA LEU A 371 6.89 0.52 -17.62
C LEU A 371 5.56 -0.13 -18.04
N ARG A 372 5.12 0.06 -19.29
CA ARG A 372 3.89 -0.58 -19.81
C ARG A 372 4.00 -2.10 -19.85
N THR A 373 5.13 -2.63 -20.29
CA THR A 373 5.40 -4.08 -20.32
C THR A 373 5.27 -4.71 -18.92
N LEU A 374 5.72 -3.99 -17.88
CA LEU A 374 5.60 -4.43 -16.49
C LEU A 374 4.16 -4.40 -15.95
N GLU A 375 3.29 -3.57 -16.53
CA GLU A 375 1.88 -3.43 -16.16
C GLU A 375 0.98 -4.44 -16.84
N ASP A 376 1.16 -4.61 -18.15
CA ASP A 376 0.37 -5.57 -18.95
C ASP A 376 0.52 -6.99 -18.39
N SER A 377 1.69 -7.28 -17.83
CA SER A 377 1.99 -8.56 -17.16
C SER A 377 1.21 -8.78 -15.85
N SER A 378 0.60 -7.74 -15.28
CA SER A 378 -0.16 -7.81 -14.02
C SER A 378 -1.65 -8.08 -14.22
N SER A 379 -2.17 -8.03 -15.45
CA SER A 379 -3.62 -8.01 -15.71
C SER A 379 -4.26 -9.39 -15.93
N ASN A 380 -3.52 -10.51 -15.89
CA ASN A 380 -4.06 -11.82 -16.29
C ASN A 380 -4.80 -12.61 -15.20
N GLY A 381 -5.39 -11.90 -14.24
CA GLY A 381 -6.17 -12.48 -13.16
C GLY A 381 -7.68 -12.25 -13.25
N SER A 382 -8.32 -12.14 -14.42
CA SER A 382 -9.81 -12.13 -14.43
C SER A 382 -10.47 -12.42 -15.79
N THR A 383 -11.11 -13.60 -15.85
CA THR A 383 -12.41 -13.86 -16.51
C THR A 383 -12.57 -13.51 -17.99
N GLY A 384 -12.03 -14.35 -18.88
CA GLY A 384 -12.39 -14.36 -20.29
C GLY A 384 -12.44 -15.78 -20.83
N THR A 385 -13.62 -16.40 -20.81
CA THR A 385 -13.93 -17.65 -21.51
C THR A 385 -13.80 -17.41 -23.01
N ASN A 386 -12.63 -17.60 -23.61
CA ASN A 386 -12.49 -17.77 -25.05
C ASN A 386 -11.25 -18.63 -25.33
N GLU A 387 -11.49 -19.78 -25.95
CA GLU A 387 -10.51 -20.76 -26.42
C GLU A 387 -9.69 -20.21 -27.59
N SER A 388 -8.93 -19.14 -27.38
CA SER A 388 -7.89 -18.71 -28.34
C SER A 388 -6.59 -19.41 -27.98
N GLU A 389 -6.10 -20.29 -28.85
CA GLU A 389 -4.77 -20.92 -28.81
C GLU A 389 -3.63 -19.90 -29.05
N GLU A 390 -3.68 -18.74 -28.40
CA GLU A 390 -2.56 -17.81 -28.42
C GLU A 390 -1.52 -18.26 -27.38
N PRO A 391 -0.21 -18.29 -27.71
CA PRO A 391 0.82 -18.79 -26.80
C PRO A 391 0.76 -18.07 -25.45
N TYR A 392 0.39 -18.80 -24.40
CA TYR A 392 0.30 -18.28 -23.05
C TYR A 392 1.68 -17.76 -22.60
N PHE A 393 1.85 -16.43 -22.57
CA PHE A 393 2.95 -15.80 -21.87
C PHE A 393 2.60 -15.80 -20.37
N PRO A 394 3.33 -16.55 -19.53
CA PRO A 394 3.06 -16.55 -18.09
C PRO A 394 3.23 -15.13 -17.54
N SER A 395 2.24 -14.67 -16.77
CA SER A 395 2.33 -13.43 -15.99
C SER A 395 3.63 -13.42 -15.20
N PHE A 396 4.36 -12.30 -15.21
CA PHE A 396 5.64 -12.23 -14.50
C PHE A 396 5.47 -12.57 -13.02
N ASP A 397 6.35 -13.44 -12.54
CA ASP A 397 6.57 -13.65 -11.12
C ASP A 397 6.83 -12.29 -10.44
N PRO A 398 6.18 -11.97 -9.29
CA PRO A 398 6.42 -10.73 -8.56
C PRO A 398 7.91 -10.41 -8.34
N GLU A 399 8.76 -11.43 -8.16
CA GLU A 399 10.20 -11.24 -8.08
C GLU A 399 10.82 -10.80 -9.41
N GLU A 400 10.42 -11.40 -10.54
CA GLU A 400 10.91 -11.02 -11.86
C GLU A 400 10.54 -9.57 -12.18
N ARG A 401 9.29 -9.18 -11.89
CA ARG A 401 8.84 -7.78 -12.01
C ARG A 401 9.71 -6.85 -11.17
N LYS A 402 9.98 -7.22 -9.91
CA LYS A 402 10.87 -6.46 -9.03
C LYS A 402 12.27 -6.33 -9.61
N ARG A 403 12.85 -7.41 -10.18
CA ARG A 403 14.18 -7.39 -10.83
C ARG A 403 14.21 -6.46 -12.04
N LYS A 404 13.18 -6.47 -12.89
CA LYS A 404 13.07 -5.58 -14.05
C LYS A 404 12.93 -4.11 -13.68
N VAL A 405 12.16 -3.79 -12.63
CA VAL A 405 12.10 -2.42 -12.10
C VAL A 405 13.47 -1.97 -11.58
N LYS A 406 14.20 -2.83 -10.88
CA LYS A 406 15.58 -2.51 -10.45
C LYS A 406 16.50 -2.23 -11.63
N LEU A 407 16.42 -3.02 -12.70
CA LEU A 407 17.18 -2.78 -13.92
C LEU A 407 16.83 -1.43 -14.57
N LEU A 408 15.54 -1.09 -14.69
CA LEU A 408 15.12 0.22 -15.19
C LEU A 408 15.66 1.38 -14.34
N VAL A 409 15.61 1.26 -13.00
CA VAL A 409 16.18 2.26 -12.09
C VAL A 409 17.69 2.41 -12.30
N LEU A 410 18.41 1.30 -12.43
CA LEU A 410 19.85 1.32 -12.71
C LEU A 410 20.17 1.95 -14.06
N PHE A 411 19.36 1.65 -15.08
CA PHE A 411 19.48 2.23 -16.40
C PHE A 411 19.29 3.75 -16.38
N ILE A 412 18.23 4.25 -15.74
CA ILE A 412 17.97 5.69 -15.57
C ILE A 412 19.16 6.38 -14.89
N ARG A 413 19.66 5.81 -13.78
CA ARG A 413 20.85 6.36 -13.08
C ARG A 413 22.06 6.40 -13.98
N ASN A 414 22.31 5.33 -14.74
CA ASN A 414 23.44 5.24 -15.64
C ASN A 414 23.38 6.29 -16.77
N LEU A 415 22.20 6.49 -17.37
CA LEU A 415 21.99 7.52 -18.40
C LEU A 415 22.35 8.91 -17.89
N ILE A 416 21.88 9.27 -16.69
CA ILE A 416 22.12 10.59 -16.09
C ILE A 416 23.58 10.74 -15.64
N ARG A 417 24.13 9.76 -14.92
CA ARG A 417 25.52 9.82 -14.40
C ARG A 417 26.55 9.90 -15.51
N ARG A 418 26.32 9.22 -16.64
CA ARG A 418 27.20 9.27 -17.81
C ARG A 418 26.97 10.50 -18.68
N GLY A 419 25.99 11.35 -18.36
CA GLY A 419 25.63 12.51 -19.17
C GLY A 419 25.07 12.14 -20.54
N LEU A 420 24.53 10.92 -20.71
CA LEU A 420 23.92 10.46 -21.96
C LEU A 420 22.55 11.11 -22.18
N VAL A 421 21.82 11.36 -21.08
CA VAL A 421 20.52 12.04 -21.11
C VAL A 421 20.46 13.05 -19.95
N PRO A 422 20.06 14.31 -20.19
CA PRO A 422 19.85 15.28 -19.13
C PRO A 422 18.78 14.82 -18.13
N ALA A 423 19.01 15.07 -16.84
CA ALA A 423 18.07 14.72 -15.78
C ALA A 423 16.67 15.33 -15.99
N ASP A 424 16.62 16.58 -16.47
CA ASP A 424 15.37 17.30 -16.73
C ASP A 424 14.50 16.62 -17.80
N SER A 425 15.12 15.93 -18.77
CA SER A 425 14.39 15.22 -19.82
C SER A 425 13.69 13.96 -19.31
N LEU A 426 14.18 13.37 -18.22
CA LEU A 426 13.64 12.14 -17.61
C LEU A 426 12.74 12.43 -16.40
N GLN A 427 12.45 13.69 -16.10
CA GLN A 427 11.74 14.08 -14.88
C GLN A 427 10.38 13.37 -14.74
N TYR A 428 9.59 13.31 -15.81
CA TYR A 428 8.27 12.68 -15.79
C TYR A 428 8.38 11.15 -15.64
N ASP A 429 9.31 10.51 -16.35
CA ASP A 429 9.54 9.06 -16.24
C ASP A 429 9.99 8.66 -14.83
N ILE A 430 10.86 9.48 -14.21
CA ILE A 430 11.32 9.29 -12.84
C ILE A 430 10.18 9.47 -11.85
N GLN A 431 9.32 10.47 -12.02
CA GLN A 431 8.14 10.65 -11.16
C GLN A 431 7.20 9.46 -11.28
N GLU A 432 6.95 8.99 -12.50
CA GLU A 432 6.06 7.88 -12.77
C GLU A 432 6.55 6.58 -12.13
N ILE A 433 7.83 6.21 -12.32
CA ILE A 433 8.40 5.01 -11.68
C ILE A 433 8.38 5.17 -10.15
N CYS A 434 8.63 6.37 -9.63
CA CYS A 434 8.60 6.65 -8.18
C CYS A 434 7.21 6.51 -7.57
N VAL A 435 6.16 6.85 -8.31
CA VAL A 435 4.78 6.71 -7.85
C VAL A 435 4.31 5.26 -7.98
N ARG A 436 4.52 4.63 -9.14
CA ARG A 436 4.00 3.29 -9.43
C ARG A 436 4.71 2.19 -8.65
N PHE A 437 6.01 2.36 -8.40
CA PHE A 437 6.85 1.34 -7.79
C PHE A 437 7.47 1.79 -6.46
N ALA A 438 6.82 2.73 -5.74
CA ALA A 438 7.24 3.24 -4.44
C ALA A 438 7.62 2.17 -3.39
N PRO A 439 6.98 0.98 -3.35
CA PRO A 439 7.35 -0.08 -2.40
C PRO A 439 8.74 -0.68 -2.65
N ILE A 440 9.33 -0.51 -3.83
CA ILE A 440 10.66 -1.03 -4.16
C ILE A 440 11.74 -0.09 -3.61
N LYS A 441 12.66 -0.62 -2.80
CA LYS A 441 13.73 0.16 -2.15
C LYS A 441 14.54 0.99 -3.15
N GLU A 442 14.96 0.38 -4.25
CA GLU A 442 15.79 1.02 -5.27
C GLU A 442 15.10 2.23 -5.92
N VAL A 443 13.77 2.21 -6.02
CA VAL A 443 12.96 3.33 -6.53
C VAL A 443 12.94 4.49 -5.53
N ARG A 444 12.86 4.19 -4.23
CA ARG A 444 12.98 5.22 -3.18
C ARG A 444 14.37 5.84 -3.15
N ASP A 445 15.40 5.00 -3.28
CA ASP A 445 16.79 5.46 -3.35
C ASP A 445 17.00 6.33 -4.61
N LEU A 446 16.38 6.00 -5.74
CA LEU A 446 16.39 6.83 -6.96
C LEU A 446 15.77 8.20 -6.71
N LYS A 447 14.58 8.23 -6.09
CA LYS A 447 13.88 9.48 -5.75
C LYS A 447 14.73 10.39 -4.88
N HIS A 448 15.32 9.84 -3.81
CA HIS A 448 16.16 10.60 -2.91
C HIS A 448 17.42 11.13 -3.61
N TRP A 449 18.11 10.28 -4.37
CA TRP A 449 19.27 10.67 -5.17
C TRP A 449 18.92 11.81 -6.16
N PHE A 450 17.80 11.71 -6.85
CA PHE A 450 17.35 12.74 -7.80
C PHE A 450 17.02 14.08 -7.11
N GLN A 451 16.48 14.05 -5.88
CA GLN A 451 16.12 15.25 -5.13
C GLN A 451 17.31 15.93 -4.44
N THR A 452 18.27 15.14 -3.97
CA THR A 452 19.39 15.64 -3.13
C THR A 452 20.69 15.79 -3.91
N GLY A 453 20.86 15.03 -5.00
CA GLY A 453 22.14 14.88 -5.69
C GLY A 453 23.18 14.09 -4.89
N GLU A 454 22.84 13.55 -3.72
CA GLU A 454 23.76 12.77 -2.88
C GLU A 454 23.75 11.30 -3.34
N ASP A 455 24.93 10.79 -3.69
CA ASP A 455 25.16 9.37 -3.92
C ASP A 455 25.15 8.64 -2.57
N PHE A 456 24.26 7.66 -2.41
CA PHE A 456 24.23 6.76 -1.25
C PHE A 456 25.42 5.81 -1.19
#